data_AF-A0A5N6PIC3-F1
#
_entry.id   AF-A0A5N6PIC3-F1
#
_cell.length_a   1.000
_cell.length_b   1.000
_cell.length_c   1.000
_cell.angle_alpha   90.00
_cell.angle_beta   90.00
_cell.angle_gamma   90.00
#
_symmetry.space_group_name_H-M   'P 1'
#
loop_
_entity.id
_entity.type
_entity.pdbx_description
1 polymer ?
#
loop_
_entity_poly.entity_id
_entity_poly.type
_entity_poly.pdbx_seq_one_letter_code
_entity_poly.pdbx_strand_id
1 'polypeptide(L)'
;MAGETLLGACNGTVMMPPPQRTYEVVVAATRTMGIGIDGKLPWKESLNGLGCDAIHITEIETDITCDTFIPAIDTSQFQPWYSSFPLVENGIRHCFTTYVRVRNSAGEESVKTNGLLSDSSSDATKFDSRIYSFLPKKIFEKHEEYLYLRLVEDIISNGALKGDRTGTGTLSKFSCQKVFWRGVVEELLWFISGSTSAKVICFPIALLDQFHLSVASIGLVDREEGDLGPVYGFQWRHFGARYTDMHADYTGQGFDQLLDVIDKIKNNPDDRRIILSAWNPSDLKQMALPPCHMFAQFYVNQGELSCQMYQRSADMGLGVPFNIASYALLTCMIAHVCDLVPGDFVHVLGDAHVYSTHVRPLQDQLQKLPKPFPTLKINPEKKDINTFVAGDFELTGYNPHQKIEMKMAV
;
A
#
# COMPACT_ATOMS: atom_id res chain seq x y z
N MET A 1 64.83 -22.97 -50.10
CA MET A 1 64.72 -22.16 -51.33
C MET A 1 63.86 -20.94 -51.03
N ALA A 2 63.91 -19.89 -51.86
CA ALA A 2 63.37 -18.56 -51.57
C ALA A 2 62.16 -18.18 -52.47
N GLY A 3 61.59 -16.99 -52.25
CA GLY A 3 60.30 -16.50 -52.78
C GLY A 3 59.23 -16.56 -51.68
N GLU A 4 58.65 -15.47 -51.14
CA GLU A 4 58.04 -14.26 -51.74
C GLU A 4 56.74 -14.59 -52.54
N THR A 5 55.63 -13.83 -52.45
CA THR A 5 55.49 -12.40 -52.04
C THR A 5 54.12 -12.05 -51.41
N LEU A 6 54.12 -11.00 -50.57
CA LEU A 6 53.02 -10.11 -50.11
C LEU A 6 51.55 -10.35 -50.54
N LEU A 7 50.61 -10.31 -49.58
CA LEU A 7 49.71 -9.16 -49.32
C LEU A 7 48.85 -9.37 -48.05
N GLY A 8 48.38 -8.27 -47.43
CA GLY A 8 47.88 -8.27 -46.05
C GLY A 8 46.35 -8.34 -45.85
N ALA A 9 45.94 -8.43 -44.58
CA ALA A 9 44.56 -8.28 -44.12
C ALA A 9 44.53 -7.51 -42.78
N CYS A 10 43.47 -6.75 -42.52
CA CYS A 10 43.38 -5.86 -41.35
C CYS A 10 42.91 -6.60 -40.09
N ASN A 11 43.66 -6.52 -38.99
CA ASN A 11 43.17 -6.88 -37.67
C ASN A 11 42.18 -5.82 -37.15
N GLY A 12 40.92 -5.94 -37.55
CA GLY A 12 39.82 -5.19 -36.94
C GLY A 12 39.53 -5.74 -35.54
N THR A 13 40.05 -5.09 -34.50
CA THR A 13 39.80 -5.46 -33.10
C THR A 13 38.32 -5.22 -32.77
N VAL A 14 37.51 -6.28 -32.81
CA VAL A 14 36.14 -6.22 -32.31
C VAL A 14 36.21 -6.10 -30.79
N MET A 15 36.15 -4.86 -30.29
CA MET A 15 35.79 -4.62 -28.90
C MET A 15 34.39 -5.15 -28.70
N MET A 16 34.28 -6.34 -28.10
CA MET A 16 33.06 -6.70 -27.40
C MET A 16 32.83 -5.61 -26.34
N PRO A 17 31.60 -5.06 -26.21
CA PRO A 17 31.30 -4.22 -25.05
C PRO A 17 31.60 -5.04 -23.79
N PRO A 18 32.17 -4.45 -22.74
CA PRO A 18 32.36 -5.17 -21.48
C PRO A 18 31.00 -5.70 -21.03
N PRO A 19 30.91 -6.94 -20.51
CA PRO A 19 29.63 -7.49 -20.09
C PRO A 19 29.00 -6.54 -19.07
N GLN A 20 27.81 -6.02 -19.38
CA GLN A 20 27.01 -5.27 -18.43
C GLN A 20 26.67 -6.21 -17.27
N ARG A 21 27.50 -6.18 -16.23
CA ARG A 21 27.26 -6.91 -15.00
C ARG A 21 26.13 -6.19 -14.27
N THR A 22 24.92 -6.73 -14.41
CA THR A 22 23.79 -6.45 -13.52
C THR A 22 24.16 -7.02 -12.14
N TYR A 23 24.45 -6.16 -11.18
CA TYR A 23 24.82 -6.55 -9.83
C TYR A 23 23.60 -6.45 -8.90
N GLU A 24 23.29 -7.55 -8.21
CA GLU A 24 22.53 -7.49 -6.96
C GLU A 24 23.46 -6.98 -5.86
N VAL A 25 23.05 -5.95 -5.12
CA VAL A 25 23.83 -5.42 -4.00
C VAL A 25 23.18 -5.85 -2.69
N VAL A 26 23.79 -6.83 -2.02
CA VAL A 26 23.38 -7.27 -0.67
C VAL A 26 24.12 -6.44 0.37
N VAL A 27 23.39 -5.88 1.32
CA VAL A 27 23.89 -4.98 2.37
C VAL A 27 23.31 -5.39 3.72
N ALA A 28 24.08 -5.26 4.80
CA ALA A 28 23.56 -5.23 6.16
C ALA A 28 23.95 -3.89 6.78
N ALA A 29 22.99 -3.11 7.26
CA ALA A 29 23.24 -1.74 7.71
C ALA A 29 22.27 -1.31 8.83
N THR A 30 22.71 -0.38 9.68
CA THR A 30 21.91 0.18 10.78
C THR A 30 20.88 1.22 10.32
N ARG A 31 20.02 1.69 11.23
CA ARG A 31 19.05 2.79 10.99
C ARG A 31 19.69 4.13 10.55
N THR A 32 20.98 4.32 10.79
CA THR A 32 21.82 5.43 10.26
C THR A 32 22.87 4.98 9.24
N MET A 33 22.76 3.73 8.78
CA MET A 33 23.37 3.14 7.59
C MET A 33 24.89 2.92 7.58
N GLY A 34 25.41 2.26 8.62
CA GLY A 34 26.82 1.85 8.75
C GLY A 34 27.14 0.38 8.45
N ILE A 35 28.40 0.09 8.08
CA ILE A 35 29.03 -1.24 7.89
C ILE A 35 30.38 -1.27 8.63
N GLY A 36 30.80 -2.42 9.17
CA GLY A 36 32.06 -2.53 9.93
C GLY A 36 33.34 -2.70 9.11
N ILE A 37 34.27 -1.76 9.26
CA ILE A 37 35.75 -1.80 9.11
C ILE A 37 36.33 -2.21 7.73
N ASP A 38 36.00 -3.39 7.21
CA ASP A 38 36.57 -3.92 5.96
C ASP A 38 35.62 -3.85 4.76
N GLY A 39 34.46 -3.19 4.92
CA GLY A 39 33.43 -2.97 3.89
C GLY A 39 33.82 -2.02 2.75
N LYS A 40 34.97 -2.25 2.09
CA LYS A 40 35.56 -1.37 1.06
C LYS A 40 35.15 -1.79 -0.36
N LEU A 41 33.92 -1.43 -0.74
CA LEU A 41 33.50 -1.28 -2.13
C LEU A 41 33.28 0.21 -2.43
N PRO A 42 33.35 0.65 -3.71
CA PRO A 42 32.99 2.01 -4.08
C PRO A 42 31.47 2.18 -4.06
N TRP A 43 30.88 2.28 -2.86
CA TRP A 43 29.43 2.23 -2.64
C TRP A 43 28.61 3.22 -3.48
N LYS A 44 29.18 4.39 -3.79
CA LYS A 44 28.55 5.41 -4.64
C LYS A 44 28.51 5.02 -6.13
N GLU A 45 29.44 4.18 -6.58
CA GLU A 45 29.54 3.67 -7.96
C GLU A 45 28.78 2.36 -8.14
N SER A 46 28.59 1.57 -7.07
CA SER A 46 27.81 0.33 -7.10
C SER A 46 26.32 0.55 -6.79
N LEU A 47 25.97 1.05 -5.60
CA LEU A 47 24.61 0.98 -5.05
C LEU A 47 23.62 1.88 -5.83
N ASN A 48 23.98 3.13 -6.08
CA ASN A 48 23.19 4.03 -6.94
C ASN A 48 23.67 4.03 -8.40
N GLY A 49 24.63 3.17 -8.76
CA GLY A 49 25.19 3.10 -10.12
C GLY A 49 24.30 2.36 -11.11
N LEU A 50 24.41 2.71 -12.40
CA LEU A 50 23.57 2.19 -13.50
C LEU A 50 23.55 0.65 -13.65
N GLY A 51 24.52 -0.06 -13.06
CA GLY A 51 24.60 -1.52 -13.09
C GLY A 51 23.93 -2.25 -11.92
N CYS A 52 23.36 -1.54 -10.93
CA CYS A 52 22.65 -2.17 -9.82
C CYS A 52 21.13 -2.16 -10.06
N ASP A 53 20.54 -3.32 -10.33
CA ASP A 53 19.09 -3.46 -10.58
C ASP A 53 18.28 -3.79 -9.31
N ALA A 54 18.93 -4.32 -8.26
CA ALA A 54 18.30 -4.60 -6.96
C ALA A 54 19.26 -4.33 -5.79
N ILE A 55 18.72 -3.74 -4.72
CA ILE A 55 19.37 -3.57 -3.43
C ILE A 55 18.60 -4.43 -2.42
N HIS A 56 19.27 -5.39 -1.81
CA HIS A 56 18.74 -6.20 -0.71
C HIS A 56 19.41 -5.75 0.57
N ILE A 57 18.66 -5.19 1.52
CA ILE A 57 19.20 -4.59 2.73
C ILE A 57 18.62 -5.28 3.97
N THR A 58 19.50 -5.73 4.86
CA THR A 58 19.13 -6.06 6.24
C THR A 58 19.19 -4.76 7.03
N GLU A 59 18.04 -4.23 7.44
CA GLU A 59 17.95 -3.00 8.23
C GLU A 59 18.01 -3.38 9.72
N ILE A 60 19.01 -2.89 10.42
CA ILE A 60 19.28 -3.20 11.83
C ILE A 60 18.75 -2.07 12.70
N GLU A 61 17.82 -2.40 13.59
CA GLU A 61 17.04 -1.47 14.40
C GLU A 61 17.67 -1.21 15.79
N THR A 62 19.00 -1.20 15.85
CA THR A 62 19.74 -0.81 17.05
C THR A 62 20.98 -0.01 16.66
N ASP A 63 21.41 0.89 17.54
CA ASP A 63 22.60 1.70 17.31
C ASP A 63 23.86 0.85 17.50
N ILE A 64 24.67 0.79 16.44
CA ILE A 64 25.97 0.10 16.43
C ILE A 64 27.01 1.11 15.94
N THR A 65 28.16 1.17 16.63
CA THR A 65 29.28 2.01 16.20
C THR A 65 29.83 1.52 14.85
N CYS A 66 29.78 2.37 13.83
CA CYS A 66 30.31 2.09 12.50
C CYS A 66 31.31 3.16 12.06
N ASP A 67 32.30 2.76 11.26
CA ASP A 67 33.33 3.62 10.69
C ASP A 67 33.18 3.82 9.16
N THR A 68 32.48 2.90 8.49
CA THR A 68 32.05 3.00 7.09
C THR A 68 30.54 3.16 7.00
N PHE A 69 30.06 4.00 6.07
CA PHE A 69 28.63 4.24 5.83
C PHE A 69 28.29 4.08 4.34
N ILE A 70 27.10 3.57 4.04
CA ILE A 70 26.58 3.50 2.67
C ILE A 70 25.92 4.84 2.26
N PRO A 71 25.89 5.19 0.97
CA PRO A 71 25.08 6.32 0.50
C PRO A 71 23.59 5.98 0.66
N ALA A 72 22.77 7.01 0.90
CA ALA A 72 21.32 6.87 0.89
C ALA A 72 20.83 6.31 -0.47
N ILE A 73 19.81 5.45 -0.41
CA ILE A 73 19.15 4.87 -1.59
C ILE A 73 18.43 6.00 -2.34
N ASP A 74 18.69 6.14 -3.64
CA ASP A 74 18.00 7.15 -4.47
C ASP A 74 16.57 6.69 -4.78
N THR A 75 15.59 7.23 -4.04
CA THR A 75 14.16 6.91 -4.20
C THR A 75 13.53 7.43 -5.50
N SER A 76 14.26 8.18 -6.32
CA SER A 76 13.86 8.48 -7.70
C SER A 76 14.25 7.38 -8.69
N GLN A 77 15.24 6.56 -8.34
CA GLN A 77 15.74 5.43 -9.14
C GLN A 77 15.30 4.07 -8.61
N PHE A 78 15.05 3.94 -7.30
CA PHE A 78 14.71 2.70 -6.60
C PHE A 78 13.37 2.80 -5.87
N GLN A 79 12.59 1.72 -5.88
CA GLN A 79 11.31 1.60 -5.19
C GLN A 79 11.21 0.29 -4.39
N PRO A 80 10.51 0.27 -3.24
CA PRO A 80 10.36 -0.92 -2.42
C PRO A 80 9.56 -2.02 -3.14
N TRP A 81 10.05 -3.25 -3.03
CA TRP A 81 9.43 -4.47 -3.56
C TRP A 81 8.95 -5.41 -2.45
N TYR A 82 9.65 -5.43 -1.33
CA TYR A 82 9.38 -6.33 -0.21
C TYR A 82 10.01 -5.76 1.06
N SER A 83 9.34 -5.93 2.20
CA SER A 83 9.94 -5.87 3.54
C SER A 83 9.55 -7.11 4.32
N SER A 84 10.29 -7.46 5.37
CA SER A 84 9.88 -8.52 6.30
C SER A 84 9.33 -7.92 7.59
N PHE A 85 8.38 -8.61 8.21
CA PHE A 85 8.15 -8.45 9.66
C PHE A 85 9.50 -8.49 10.40
N PRO A 86 9.76 -7.57 11.35
CA PRO A 86 11.01 -7.55 12.09
C PRO A 86 11.25 -8.83 12.90
N LEU A 87 12.46 -9.34 12.81
CA LEU A 87 12.98 -10.53 13.48
C LEU A 87 13.93 -10.12 14.60
N VAL A 88 14.04 -10.93 15.65
CA VAL A 88 14.98 -10.70 16.75
C VAL A 88 15.95 -11.88 16.86
N GLU A 89 17.22 -11.64 16.54
CA GLU A 89 18.30 -12.61 16.69
C GLU A 89 19.35 -12.07 17.66
N ASN A 90 19.75 -12.85 18.66
CA ASN A 90 20.72 -12.45 19.71
C ASN A 90 20.38 -11.13 20.43
N GLY A 91 19.09 -10.74 20.45
CA GLY A 91 18.62 -9.47 21.02
C GLY A 91 18.63 -8.28 20.05
N ILE A 92 19.07 -8.47 18.81
CA ILE A 92 19.08 -7.45 17.75
C ILE A 92 17.82 -7.60 16.89
N ARG A 93 16.97 -6.56 16.89
CA ARG A 93 15.82 -6.44 15.99
C ARG A 93 16.30 -6.01 14.60
N HIS A 94 15.83 -6.66 13.55
CA HIS A 94 16.16 -6.35 12.16
C HIS A 94 15.07 -6.82 11.19
N CYS A 95 15.00 -6.22 10.00
CA CYS A 95 14.15 -6.67 8.89
C CYS A 95 14.94 -6.83 7.58
N PHE A 96 14.33 -7.50 6.59
CA PHE A 96 14.91 -7.72 5.26
C PHE A 96 14.11 -6.97 4.18
N THR A 97 14.57 -5.78 3.81
CA THR A 97 13.95 -4.97 2.76
C THR A 97 14.61 -5.24 1.40
N THR A 98 13.84 -5.12 0.32
CA THR A 98 14.35 -5.13 -1.05
C THR A 98 13.80 -3.94 -1.82
N TYR A 99 14.71 -3.20 -2.43
CA TYR A 99 14.41 -2.14 -3.38
C TYR A 99 14.85 -2.57 -4.78
N VAL A 100 14.08 -2.21 -5.80
CA VAL A 100 14.41 -2.51 -7.21
C VAL A 100 14.47 -1.24 -8.04
N ARG A 101 15.35 -1.25 -9.05
CA ARG A 101 15.53 -0.13 -9.96
C ARG A 101 14.30 0.03 -10.87
N VAL A 102 13.76 1.24 -10.92
CA VAL A 102 12.69 1.62 -11.83
C VAL A 102 13.29 2.45 -12.96
N ARG A 103 13.39 1.83 -14.14
CA ARG A 103 13.90 2.50 -15.35
C ARG A 103 12.77 3.30 -16.00
N ASN A 104 12.91 4.63 -16.01
CA ASN A 104 11.92 5.52 -16.63
C ASN A 104 11.93 5.37 -18.16
N SER A 105 10.81 4.91 -18.74
CA SER A 105 10.64 4.59 -20.17
C SER A 105 10.79 5.76 -21.15
N ALA A 106 11.21 6.93 -20.70
CA ALA A 106 11.33 8.18 -21.45
C ALA A 106 12.78 8.61 -21.71
N GLY A 107 13.79 7.85 -21.24
CA GLY A 107 15.21 8.23 -21.33
C GLY A 107 16.13 7.25 -22.07
N GLU A 108 15.84 5.96 -22.09
CA GLU A 108 16.72 4.94 -22.71
C GLU A 108 16.19 4.53 -24.11
N GLU A 109 16.54 5.30 -25.15
CA GLU A 109 16.32 4.86 -26.54
C GLU A 109 17.14 3.60 -26.84
N SER A 110 16.43 2.53 -27.15
CA SER A 110 16.90 1.22 -27.63
C SER A 110 18.34 1.15 -28.17
N VAL A 111 19.21 0.39 -27.49
CA VAL A 111 20.35 -0.26 -28.16
C VAL A 111 19.78 -1.31 -29.11
N LYS A 112 19.63 -0.96 -30.39
CA LYS A 112 19.01 -1.81 -31.42
C LYS A 112 19.91 -2.99 -31.79
N THR A 113 19.78 -4.10 -31.08
CA THR A 113 20.27 -5.41 -31.54
C THR A 113 19.43 -5.88 -32.72
N ASN A 114 19.84 -5.55 -33.94
CA ASN A 114 19.19 -6.02 -35.16
C ASN A 114 19.29 -7.56 -35.27
N GLY A 115 18.14 -8.23 -35.23
CA GLY A 115 18.04 -9.67 -35.49
C GLY A 115 16.61 -10.01 -35.91
N LEU A 116 16.43 -10.36 -37.19
CA LEU A 116 15.15 -10.91 -37.65
C LEU A 116 15.05 -12.36 -37.19
N LEU A 117 13.88 -12.75 -36.69
CA LEU A 117 12.96 -13.59 -37.47
C LEU A 117 11.55 -13.57 -36.84
N SER A 118 10.55 -13.92 -37.65
CA SER A 118 9.15 -14.01 -37.27
C SER A 118 8.80 -15.38 -36.68
N ASP A 119 7.90 -15.43 -35.70
CA ASP A 119 6.63 -16.12 -35.94
C ASP A 119 5.51 -15.60 -35.02
N SER A 120 4.31 -16.16 -35.16
CA SER A 120 3.04 -15.59 -34.71
C SER A 120 2.39 -16.26 -33.49
N SER A 121 1.66 -15.44 -32.72
CA SER A 121 0.72 -15.79 -31.63
C SER A 121 1.29 -16.30 -30.28
N SER A 122 0.47 -16.10 -29.22
CA SER A 122 0.70 -16.44 -27.80
C SER A 122 2.03 -15.98 -27.16
N ASP A 123 1.99 -14.86 -26.43
CA ASP A 123 2.55 -14.70 -25.06
C ASP A 123 2.63 -13.21 -24.63
N ALA A 124 1.54 -12.65 -24.09
CA ALA A 124 1.62 -11.38 -23.35
C ALA A 124 2.40 -11.53 -22.03
N THR A 125 2.27 -12.71 -21.40
CA THR A 125 2.91 -13.13 -20.14
C THR A 125 4.44 -13.16 -20.20
N LYS A 126 5.05 -13.44 -21.36
CA LYS A 126 6.51 -13.39 -21.55
C LYS A 126 7.07 -11.97 -21.70
N PHE A 127 6.24 -10.92 -21.76
CA PHE A 127 6.75 -9.55 -21.92
C PHE A 127 7.05 -8.90 -20.55
N ASP A 128 6.11 -8.99 -19.61
CA ASP A 128 6.18 -8.33 -18.30
C ASP A 128 7.19 -9.02 -17.36
N SER A 129 7.25 -10.36 -17.40
CA SER A 129 8.18 -11.17 -16.58
C SER A 129 9.67 -10.88 -16.83
N ARG A 130 10.02 -10.31 -17.99
CA ARG A 130 11.39 -9.88 -18.32
C ARG A 130 11.79 -8.55 -17.69
N ILE A 131 10.86 -7.78 -17.13
CA ILE A 131 11.16 -6.49 -16.49
C ILE A 131 11.83 -6.70 -15.13
N TYR A 132 11.43 -7.74 -14.39
CA TYR A 132 11.97 -8.07 -13.07
C TYR A 132 12.62 -9.46 -13.00
N SER A 133 12.96 -10.08 -14.15
CA SER A 133 13.60 -11.41 -14.20
C SER A 133 15.01 -11.47 -13.60
N PHE A 134 15.58 -10.32 -13.20
CA PHE A 134 16.80 -10.28 -12.39
C PHE A 134 16.54 -10.71 -10.94
N LEU A 135 15.33 -10.51 -10.39
CA LEU A 135 15.04 -10.86 -9.00
C LEU A 135 15.12 -12.38 -8.78
N PRO A 136 15.74 -12.85 -7.68
CA PRO A 136 15.68 -14.24 -7.29
C PRO A 136 14.22 -14.64 -7.06
N LYS A 137 13.79 -15.79 -7.59
CA LYS A 137 12.38 -16.23 -7.55
C LYS A 137 11.72 -16.09 -6.16
N LYS A 138 12.46 -16.43 -5.09
CA LYS A 138 11.99 -16.31 -3.68
C LYS A 138 11.73 -14.87 -3.21
N ILE A 139 12.37 -13.87 -3.81
CA ILE A 139 12.16 -12.44 -3.53
C ILE A 139 11.05 -11.89 -4.43
N PHE A 140 11.01 -12.31 -5.70
CA PHE A 140 9.91 -11.99 -6.62
C PHE A 140 8.56 -12.45 -6.04
N GLU A 141 8.44 -13.72 -5.64
CA GLU A 141 7.23 -14.31 -5.04
C GLU A 141 6.91 -13.78 -3.62
N LYS A 142 7.74 -12.89 -3.07
CA LYS A 142 7.58 -12.28 -1.75
C LYS A 142 6.90 -10.91 -1.76
N HIS A 143 6.71 -10.28 -2.93
CA HIS A 143 6.02 -8.98 -3.03
C HIS A 143 4.68 -9.02 -2.29
N GLU A 144 4.41 -8.06 -1.42
CA GLU A 144 3.29 -8.19 -0.45
C GLU A 144 1.91 -8.09 -1.11
N GLU A 145 1.82 -7.50 -2.31
CA GLU A 145 0.62 -7.61 -3.15
C GLU A 145 0.28 -9.08 -3.47
N TYR A 146 1.20 -10.04 -3.36
CA TYR A 146 0.86 -11.47 -3.44
C TYR A 146 0.12 -12.03 -2.21
N LEU A 147 0.17 -11.39 -1.03
CA LEU A 147 -0.75 -11.75 0.07
C LEU A 147 -2.19 -11.50 -0.37
N TYR A 148 -2.37 -10.34 -0.99
CA TYR A 148 -3.61 -9.89 -1.59
C TYR A 148 -4.00 -10.77 -2.81
N LEU A 149 -3.10 -10.98 -3.80
CA LEU A 149 -3.41 -11.72 -5.03
C LEU A 149 -3.56 -13.24 -4.82
N ARG A 150 -2.86 -13.86 -3.85
CA ARG A 150 -3.06 -15.29 -3.53
C ARG A 150 -4.32 -15.55 -2.75
N LEU A 151 -4.79 -14.57 -1.96
CA LEU A 151 -6.16 -14.62 -1.49
C LEU A 151 -7.07 -14.73 -2.73
N VAL A 152 -7.08 -13.79 -3.71
CA VAL A 152 -7.96 -13.88 -4.91
C VAL A 152 -8.15 -15.30 -5.45
N GLU A 153 -7.04 -15.94 -5.77
CA GLU A 153 -6.99 -17.20 -6.49
C GLU A 153 -7.58 -18.36 -5.68
N ASP A 154 -7.37 -18.38 -4.36
CA ASP A 154 -8.03 -19.31 -3.43
C ASP A 154 -9.55 -19.26 -3.61
N ILE A 155 -10.16 -18.09 -3.80
CA ILE A 155 -11.60 -17.96 -3.53
C ILE A 155 -12.46 -17.75 -4.77
N ILE A 156 -11.89 -17.20 -5.86
CA ILE A 156 -12.47 -17.42 -7.20
C ILE A 156 -12.53 -18.94 -7.50
N SER A 157 -11.63 -19.75 -6.91
CA SER A 157 -11.61 -21.21 -7.03
C SER A 157 -12.50 -21.94 -6.00
N ASN A 158 -12.42 -21.57 -4.71
CA ASN A 158 -12.99 -22.32 -3.58
C ASN A 158 -14.21 -21.62 -2.92
N GLY A 159 -14.65 -20.48 -3.45
CA GLY A 159 -15.67 -19.63 -2.84
C GLY A 159 -17.07 -20.24 -2.84
N ALA A 160 -17.70 -20.27 -1.67
CA ALA A 160 -19.09 -20.71 -1.55
C ALA A 160 -20.04 -19.65 -2.12
N LEU A 161 -20.92 -20.06 -3.05
CA LEU A 161 -22.00 -19.21 -3.55
C LEU A 161 -23.00 -18.88 -2.43
N LYS A 162 -23.20 -17.59 -2.15
CA LYS A 162 -24.24 -17.08 -1.24
C LYS A 162 -25.11 -16.05 -1.96
N GLY A 163 -26.38 -15.95 -1.54
CA GLY A 163 -27.19 -14.76 -1.82
C GLY A 163 -26.75 -13.57 -0.97
N ASP A 164 -26.86 -12.37 -1.51
CA ASP A 164 -26.48 -11.09 -0.90
C ASP A 164 -27.70 -10.15 -0.75
N ARG A 165 -27.54 -9.05 0.00
CA ARG A 165 -28.58 -8.01 0.16
C ARG A 165 -28.99 -7.39 -1.18
N THR A 166 -28.05 -7.36 -2.12
CA THR A 166 -28.09 -6.63 -3.39
C THR A 166 -28.67 -7.45 -4.55
N GLY A 167 -28.92 -8.75 -4.35
CA GLY A 167 -29.48 -9.66 -5.36
C GLY A 167 -28.52 -10.05 -6.50
N THR A 168 -27.26 -9.60 -6.43
CA THR A 168 -26.19 -9.92 -7.39
C THR A 168 -25.66 -11.35 -7.26
N GLY A 169 -25.75 -11.92 -6.06
CA GLY A 169 -25.07 -13.17 -5.69
C GLY A 169 -23.55 -12.99 -5.54
N THR A 170 -23.02 -13.47 -4.42
CA THR A 170 -21.58 -13.48 -4.15
C THR A 170 -20.99 -14.88 -4.35
N LEU A 171 -19.95 -14.95 -5.18
CA LEU A 171 -18.89 -15.97 -5.08
C LEU A 171 -17.73 -15.26 -4.37
N SER A 172 -17.24 -15.78 -3.25
CA SER A 172 -16.37 -14.97 -2.38
C SER A 172 -14.98 -14.63 -2.98
N LYS A 173 -14.51 -13.38 -2.78
CA LYS A 173 -13.15 -12.74 -2.89
C LYS A 173 -12.46 -12.86 -4.31
N PHE A 174 -11.57 -12.01 -4.87
CA PHE A 174 -10.85 -10.73 -4.57
C PHE A 174 -10.31 -10.12 -5.91
N SER A 175 -9.84 -8.85 -6.02
CA SER A 175 -8.59 -8.40 -6.74
C SER A 175 -8.41 -6.86 -6.94
N CYS A 176 -7.16 -6.38 -7.02
CA CYS A 176 -6.65 -5.01 -6.76
C CYS A 176 -6.52 -4.09 -7.99
N GLN A 177 -7.25 -2.99 -8.03
CA GLN A 177 -7.21 -2.07 -9.17
C GLN A 177 -6.51 -0.75 -8.82
N LYS A 178 -6.31 0.14 -9.80
CA LYS A 178 -5.72 1.47 -9.54
C LYS A 178 -6.50 2.19 -8.44
N VAL A 179 -5.93 2.23 -7.25
CA VAL A 179 -6.53 2.85 -6.06
C VAL A 179 -6.68 4.35 -6.30
N PHE A 180 -7.86 4.88 -6.00
CA PHE A 180 -8.13 6.31 -6.12
C PHE A 180 -7.57 7.06 -4.91
N TRP A 181 -6.24 7.23 -4.89
CA TRP A 181 -5.48 7.83 -3.78
C TRP A 181 -6.09 9.12 -3.23
N ARG A 182 -6.53 10.04 -4.11
CA ARG A 182 -7.16 11.29 -3.67
C ARG A 182 -8.44 11.07 -2.86
N GLY A 183 -9.26 10.08 -3.24
CA GLY A 183 -10.43 9.68 -2.47
C GLY A 183 -10.06 9.04 -1.13
N VAL A 184 -8.98 8.24 -1.06
CA VAL A 184 -8.48 7.66 0.20
C VAL A 184 -8.11 8.77 1.19
N VAL A 185 -7.37 9.79 0.72
CA VAL A 185 -6.97 10.92 1.56
C VAL A 185 -8.17 11.78 1.97
N GLU A 186 -9.07 12.13 1.05
CA GLU A 186 -10.23 12.98 1.37
C GLU A 186 -11.27 12.27 2.24
N GLU A 187 -11.51 10.96 2.07
CA GLU A 187 -12.39 10.18 2.96
C GLU A 187 -11.79 10.02 4.36
N LEU A 188 -10.48 9.77 4.47
CA LEU A 188 -9.86 9.63 5.79
C LEU A 188 -9.86 10.95 6.57
N LEU A 189 -9.59 12.08 5.90
CA LEU A 189 -9.70 13.41 6.51
C LEU A 189 -11.16 13.72 6.91
N TRP A 190 -12.15 13.28 6.13
CA TRP A 190 -13.56 13.36 6.48
C TRP A 190 -13.89 12.51 7.73
N PHE A 191 -13.41 11.26 7.85
CA PHE A 191 -13.54 10.46 9.08
C PHE A 191 -12.88 11.14 10.29
N ILE A 192 -11.66 11.66 10.13
CA ILE A 192 -10.93 12.36 11.19
C ILE A 192 -11.69 13.61 11.65
N SER A 193 -12.33 14.34 10.73
CA SER A 193 -13.11 15.54 11.05
C SER A 193 -14.37 15.30 11.92
N GLY A 194 -14.81 14.04 12.07
CA GLY A 194 -16.08 13.70 12.71
C GLY A 194 -17.33 13.91 11.83
N SER A 195 -17.16 14.43 10.60
CA SER A 195 -18.28 14.75 9.70
C SER A 195 -19.10 13.52 9.29
N THR A 196 -20.38 13.77 9.05
CA THR A 196 -21.37 12.80 8.56
C THR A 196 -22.10 13.29 7.30
N SER A 197 -21.77 14.49 6.81
CA SER A 197 -22.32 15.05 5.59
C SER A 197 -21.53 14.58 4.37
N ALA A 198 -22.19 13.80 3.51
CA ALA A 198 -21.60 13.35 2.25
C ALA A 198 -21.34 14.51 1.26
N LYS A 199 -21.95 15.70 1.50
CA LYS A 199 -21.81 16.91 0.65
C LYS A 199 -20.45 17.59 0.78
N VAL A 200 -19.69 17.28 1.83
CA VAL A 200 -18.35 17.82 2.07
C VAL A 200 -17.29 17.11 1.21
N ILE A 201 -17.59 15.89 0.72
CA ILE A 201 -16.68 15.08 -0.07
C ILE A 201 -16.72 15.53 -1.53
N CYS A 202 -15.56 15.88 -2.11
CA CYS A 202 -15.47 16.53 -3.42
C CYS A 202 -15.56 15.55 -4.63
N PHE A 203 -15.76 14.25 -4.39
CA PHE A 203 -15.77 13.20 -5.42
C PHE A 203 -16.85 12.15 -5.15
N PRO A 204 -17.37 11.47 -6.20
CA PRO A 204 -18.07 10.20 -6.04
C PRO A 204 -17.07 9.15 -5.55
N ILE A 205 -17.07 8.88 -4.23
CA ILE A 205 -16.22 7.86 -3.61
C ILE A 205 -16.94 6.50 -3.64
N ALA A 206 -16.18 5.41 -3.65
CA ALA A 206 -16.68 4.04 -3.77
C ALA A 206 -17.59 3.56 -2.61
N LEU A 207 -17.70 4.34 -1.53
CA LEU A 207 -18.70 4.18 -0.47
C LEU A 207 -19.95 5.04 -0.71
N LEU A 208 -19.80 6.21 -1.35
CA LEU A 208 -20.86 7.20 -1.57
C LEU A 208 -21.94 6.69 -2.53
N ASP A 209 -21.57 5.95 -3.58
CA ASP A 209 -22.51 5.24 -4.45
C ASP A 209 -23.26 4.09 -3.71
N GLN A 210 -22.69 3.50 -2.64
CA GLN A 210 -23.43 2.56 -1.76
C GLN A 210 -24.45 3.31 -0.89
N PHE A 211 -24.10 4.52 -0.46
CA PHE A 211 -24.98 5.45 0.24
C PHE A 211 -26.01 6.14 -0.68
N HIS A 212 -25.89 6.03 -2.01
CA HIS A 212 -26.91 6.45 -2.97
C HIS A 212 -28.08 5.45 -3.13
N LEU A 213 -28.09 4.37 -2.34
CA LEU A 213 -29.36 3.77 -1.89
C LEU A 213 -30.26 4.87 -1.34
N SER A 214 -31.46 5.05 -1.91
CA SER A 214 -32.32 6.15 -1.49
C SER A 214 -32.63 6.04 0.00
N VAL A 215 -32.57 7.16 0.72
CA VAL A 215 -32.83 7.26 2.16
C VAL A 215 -34.17 6.59 2.56
N ALA A 216 -35.16 6.64 1.65
CA ALA A 216 -36.43 5.94 1.78
C ALA A 216 -36.33 4.40 1.71
N SER A 217 -35.45 3.84 0.88
CA SER A 217 -35.27 2.38 0.73
C SER A 217 -34.74 1.69 1.99
N ILE A 218 -34.00 2.43 2.82
CA ILE A 218 -33.47 1.98 4.12
C ILE A 218 -34.29 2.46 5.33
N GLY A 219 -35.44 3.11 5.09
CA GLY A 219 -36.39 3.51 6.12
C GLY A 219 -36.02 4.75 6.93
N LEU A 220 -35.00 5.51 6.53
CA LEU A 220 -34.52 6.72 7.21
C LEU A 220 -35.22 8.01 6.70
N VAL A 221 -36.51 7.91 6.33
CA VAL A 221 -37.26 8.89 5.53
C VAL A 221 -37.22 10.35 6.01
N ASP A 222 -36.94 10.60 7.29
CA ASP A 222 -36.86 11.93 7.89
C ASP A 222 -35.46 12.59 7.76
N ARG A 223 -34.45 11.90 7.20
CA ARG A 223 -33.11 12.45 6.97
C ARG A 223 -33.04 13.32 5.71
N GLU A 224 -32.22 14.36 5.78
CA GLU A 224 -31.83 15.15 4.60
C GLU A 224 -30.98 14.30 3.63
N GLU A 225 -31.15 14.48 2.33
CA GLU A 225 -30.26 13.88 1.33
C GLU A 225 -28.80 14.25 1.63
N GLY A 226 -27.92 13.24 1.78
CA GLY A 226 -26.51 13.41 2.11
C GLY A 226 -26.19 13.33 3.62
N ASP A 227 -27.17 13.24 4.51
CA ASP A 227 -26.97 12.89 5.93
C ASP A 227 -26.80 11.37 6.06
N LEU A 228 -25.56 10.93 6.30
CA LEU A 228 -25.25 9.49 6.45
C LEU A 228 -25.60 8.94 7.84
N GLY A 229 -26.06 9.79 8.76
CA GLY A 229 -26.26 9.45 10.16
C GLY A 229 -24.93 9.28 10.92
N PRO A 230 -24.96 8.72 12.15
CA PRO A 230 -23.80 8.62 13.04
C PRO A 230 -22.80 7.52 12.61
N VAL A 231 -22.26 7.59 11.40
CA VAL A 231 -21.29 6.65 10.82
C VAL A 231 -19.86 6.93 11.29
N TYR A 232 -18.94 6.01 10.97
CA TYR A 232 -17.47 6.09 11.07
C TYR A 232 -16.89 7.28 11.88
N GLY A 233 -16.70 8.45 11.24
CA GLY A 233 -16.06 9.62 11.86
C GLY A 233 -16.79 10.14 13.10
N PHE A 234 -18.12 10.18 13.07
CA PHE A 234 -18.92 10.54 14.25
C PHE A 234 -18.66 9.58 15.41
N GLN A 235 -18.58 8.27 15.15
CA GLN A 235 -18.25 7.31 16.20
C GLN A 235 -16.80 7.46 16.67
N TRP A 236 -15.86 7.88 15.82
CA TRP A 236 -14.47 8.14 16.22
C TRP A 236 -14.31 9.35 17.12
N ARG A 237 -15.03 10.45 16.85
CA ARG A 237 -14.89 11.73 17.58
C ARG A 237 -15.94 11.95 18.68
N HIS A 238 -17.10 11.29 18.58
CA HIS A 238 -18.29 11.54 19.39
C HIS A 238 -18.98 10.24 19.84
N PHE A 239 -18.21 9.19 20.19
CA PHE A 239 -18.79 7.87 20.50
C PHE A 239 -19.86 7.96 21.61
N GLY A 240 -21.06 7.46 21.34
CA GLY A 240 -22.18 7.51 22.28
C GLY A 240 -22.85 8.89 22.46
N ALA A 241 -22.45 9.92 21.70
CA ALA A 241 -23.24 11.15 21.60
C ALA A 241 -24.59 10.89 20.93
N ARG A 242 -25.62 11.63 21.31
CA ARG A 242 -26.94 11.54 20.66
C ARG A 242 -26.90 12.26 19.32
N TYR A 243 -26.96 11.51 18.23
CA TYR A 243 -27.12 12.09 16.89
C TYR A 243 -28.44 12.86 16.74
N THR A 244 -28.40 13.89 15.90
CA THR A 244 -29.55 14.66 15.43
C THR A 244 -29.53 14.68 13.91
N ASP A 245 -28.72 15.57 13.33
CA ASP A 245 -28.48 15.74 11.90
C ASP A 245 -26.99 15.99 11.61
N MET A 246 -26.66 16.23 10.33
CA MET A 246 -25.28 16.42 9.84
C MET A 246 -24.75 17.86 9.94
N HIS A 247 -25.54 18.82 10.45
CA HIS A 247 -25.18 20.23 10.60
C HIS A 247 -24.95 20.65 12.06
N ALA A 248 -25.43 19.85 13.02
CA ALA A 248 -25.26 20.10 14.44
C ALA A 248 -23.79 20.04 14.91
N ASP A 249 -23.44 20.90 15.87
CA ASP A 249 -22.12 20.90 16.52
C ASP A 249 -22.05 19.85 17.63
N TYR A 250 -21.23 18.82 17.42
CA TYR A 250 -20.97 17.75 18.38
C TYR A 250 -19.70 17.96 19.22
N THR A 251 -19.06 19.14 19.15
CA THR A 251 -17.85 19.47 19.93
C THR A 251 -18.06 19.22 21.43
N GLY A 252 -17.21 18.38 22.02
CA GLY A 252 -17.29 17.98 23.44
C GLY A 252 -18.44 17.03 23.78
N GLN A 253 -19.20 16.53 22.80
CA GLN A 253 -20.23 15.50 22.99
C GLN A 253 -19.67 14.10 22.74
N GLY A 254 -20.11 13.13 23.55
CA GLY A 254 -19.67 11.73 23.44
C GLY A 254 -18.25 11.51 23.95
N PHE A 255 -17.56 10.53 23.37
CA PHE A 255 -16.16 10.21 23.68
C PHE A 255 -15.30 10.23 22.40
N ASP A 256 -14.25 11.05 22.41
CA ASP A 256 -13.30 11.19 21.30
C ASP A 256 -12.23 10.09 21.38
N GLN A 257 -12.53 8.94 20.78
CA GLN A 257 -11.63 7.79 20.71
C GLN A 257 -10.35 8.10 19.93
N LEU A 258 -10.38 9.01 18.94
CA LEU A 258 -9.19 9.33 18.16
C LEU A 258 -8.17 10.10 19.01
N LEU A 259 -8.63 11.06 19.82
CA LEU A 259 -7.75 11.77 20.74
C LEU A 259 -7.31 10.89 21.93
N ASP A 260 -8.17 10.03 22.48
CA ASP A 260 -7.79 9.03 23.49
C ASP A 260 -6.73 8.03 22.98
N VAL A 261 -6.83 7.59 21.73
CA VAL A 261 -5.79 6.77 21.08
C VAL A 261 -4.47 7.51 20.97
N ILE A 262 -4.47 8.77 20.51
CA ILE A 262 -3.26 9.59 20.36
C ILE A 262 -2.63 9.93 21.72
N ASP A 263 -3.45 10.21 22.74
CA ASP A 263 -2.98 10.44 24.11
C ASP A 263 -2.29 9.19 24.68
N LYS A 264 -2.93 8.02 24.58
CA LYS A 264 -2.33 6.74 25.03
C LYS A 264 -1.03 6.41 24.30
N ILE A 265 -0.96 6.62 22.98
CA ILE A 265 0.26 6.37 22.20
C ILE A 265 1.43 7.25 22.69
N LYS A 266 1.15 8.49 23.12
CA LYS A 266 2.16 9.43 23.64
C LYS A 266 2.52 9.18 25.10
N ASN A 267 1.51 8.90 25.95
CA ASN A 267 1.63 8.97 27.41
C ASN A 267 1.57 7.60 28.11
N ASN A 268 1.10 6.55 27.43
CA ASN A 268 1.02 5.18 27.96
C ASN A 268 1.15 4.13 26.82
N PRO A 269 2.26 4.11 26.06
CA PRO A 269 2.39 3.30 24.83
C PRO A 269 2.26 1.78 25.04
N ASP A 270 2.55 1.29 26.24
CA ASP A 270 2.38 -0.13 26.63
C ASP A 270 0.91 -0.55 26.90
N ASP A 271 -0.06 0.38 26.79
CA ASP A 271 -1.47 0.04 27.00
C ASP A 271 -1.97 -0.93 25.92
N ARG A 272 -2.70 -1.95 26.37
CA ARG A 272 -3.31 -2.99 25.51
C ARG A 272 -4.74 -2.62 25.10
N ARG A 273 -5.12 -1.36 25.30
CA ARG A 273 -6.47 -0.79 25.12
C ARG A 273 -6.45 0.48 24.25
N ILE A 274 -5.45 0.61 23.37
CA ILE A 274 -5.36 1.64 22.34
C ILE A 274 -6.23 1.19 21.16
N ILE A 275 -7.55 1.43 21.26
CA ILE A 275 -8.57 0.87 20.37
C ILE A 275 -9.50 1.99 19.89
N LEU A 276 -9.80 1.98 18.59
CA LEU A 276 -10.71 2.90 17.89
C LEU A 276 -11.85 2.11 17.26
N SER A 277 -13.10 2.32 17.69
CA SER A 277 -14.27 1.56 17.22
C SER A 277 -15.30 2.45 16.51
N ALA A 278 -15.73 2.02 15.31
CA ALA A 278 -16.93 2.55 14.66
C ALA A 278 -18.21 1.76 15.05
N TRP A 279 -18.08 0.60 15.67
CA TRP A 279 -19.20 -0.32 15.88
C TRP A 279 -19.98 -0.02 17.17
N ASN A 280 -21.04 0.78 17.04
CA ASN A 280 -21.95 1.15 18.12
C ASN A 280 -23.35 0.51 17.90
N PRO A 281 -23.71 -0.58 18.63
CA PRO A 281 -24.98 -1.29 18.46
C PRO A 281 -26.25 -0.44 18.62
N SER A 282 -26.20 0.64 19.40
CA SER A 282 -27.33 1.57 19.61
C SER A 282 -27.63 2.39 18.34
N ASP A 283 -26.60 2.68 17.56
CA ASP A 283 -26.66 3.62 16.44
C ASP A 283 -26.75 2.93 15.07
N LEU A 284 -26.57 1.60 14.98
CA LEU A 284 -26.62 0.86 13.72
C LEU A 284 -27.91 1.06 12.90
N LYS A 285 -29.03 1.38 13.57
CA LYS A 285 -30.33 1.67 12.94
C LYS A 285 -30.47 3.12 12.44
N GLN A 286 -29.55 3.99 12.82
CA GLN A 286 -29.54 5.42 12.47
C GLN A 286 -28.56 5.73 11.33
N MET A 287 -27.59 4.84 11.10
CA MET A 287 -26.56 4.92 10.06
C MET A 287 -27.13 4.51 8.69
N ALA A 288 -26.74 5.20 7.61
CA ALA A 288 -27.13 4.85 6.26
C ALA A 288 -26.52 3.50 5.78
N LEU A 289 -25.36 3.10 6.34
CA LEU A 289 -24.76 1.78 6.18
C LEU A 289 -23.99 1.41 7.46
N PRO A 290 -24.20 0.23 8.06
CA PRO A 290 -23.42 -0.23 9.21
C PRO A 290 -21.92 -0.36 8.88
N PRO A 291 -20.99 0.14 9.73
CA PRO A 291 -19.56 0.15 9.47
C PRO A 291 -18.97 -1.18 8.98
N CYS A 292 -18.24 -1.16 7.87
CA CYS A 292 -17.58 -2.35 7.30
C CYS A 292 -16.27 -2.65 8.02
N HIS A 293 -15.39 -1.66 8.15
CA HIS A 293 -14.27 -1.65 9.09
C HIS A 293 -14.81 -1.25 10.47
N MET A 294 -14.83 -2.22 11.40
CA MET A 294 -15.51 -2.09 12.70
C MET A 294 -14.65 -1.44 13.75
N PHE A 295 -13.39 -1.85 13.87
CA PHE A 295 -12.45 -1.33 14.85
C PHE A 295 -11.01 -1.50 14.37
N ALA A 296 -10.13 -0.66 14.90
CA ALA A 296 -8.68 -0.82 14.84
C ALA A 296 -8.10 -0.86 16.27
N GLN A 297 -7.02 -1.63 16.44
CA GLN A 297 -6.18 -1.65 17.63
C GLN A 297 -4.77 -1.24 17.22
N PHE A 298 -4.16 -0.35 17.98
CA PHE A 298 -2.79 0.09 17.80
C PHE A 298 -1.85 -0.59 18.79
N TYR A 299 -0.58 -0.67 18.43
CA TYR A 299 0.49 -1.26 19.24
C TYR A 299 1.77 -0.45 19.05
N VAL A 300 2.42 -0.06 20.16
CA VAL A 300 3.69 0.66 20.14
C VAL A 300 4.80 -0.26 20.63
N ASN A 301 5.93 -0.29 19.94
CA ASN A 301 7.13 -1.01 20.36
C ASN A 301 8.39 -0.32 19.81
N GLN A 302 9.40 -0.07 20.63
CA GLN A 302 10.73 0.44 20.20
C GLN A 302 10.70 1.70 19.29
N GLY A 303 9.71 2.59 19.49
CA GLY A 303 9.53 3.81 18.69
C GLY A 303 8.76 3.62 17.38
N GLU A 304 8.15 2.45 17.19
CA GLU A 304 7.34 2.07 16.03
C GLU A 304 5.86 1.92 16.42
N LEU A 305 4.95 2.28 15.51
CA LEU A 305 3.50 2.16 15.67
C LEU A 305 2.90 1.22 14.62
N SER A 306 2.40 0.07 15.05
CA SER A 306 1.65 -0.88 14.20
C SER A 306 0.15 -0.77 14.44
N CYS A 307 -0.66 -1.13 13.45
CA CYS A 307 -2.13 -1.07 13.48
C CYS A 307 -2.76 -2.37 12.96
N GLN A 308 -3.62 -3.00 13.77
CA GLN A 308 -4.48 -4.11 13.35
C GLN A 308 -5.93 -3.63 13.17
N MET A 309 -6.51 -3.80 11.98
CA MET A 309 -7.90 -3.41 11.69
C MET A 309 -8.78 -4.63 11.38
N TYR A 310 -9.98 -4.70 11.97
CA TYR A 310 -10.97 -5.75 11.72
C TYR A 310 -12.13 -5.25 10.83
N GLN A 311 -12.31 -5.91 9.68
CA GLN A 311 -13.35 -5.61 8.71
C GLN A 311 -14.35 -6.78 8.58
N ARG A 312 -15.56 -6.63 9.14
CA ARG A 312 -16.61 -7.68 9.11
C ARG A 312 -17.07 -8.07 7.71
N SER A 313 -16.93 -7.16 6.76
CA SER A 313 -17.53 -7.22 5.42
C SER A 313 -16.57 -6.54 4.47
N ALA A 314 -15.91 -7.34 3.66
CA ALA A 314 -14.90 -6.89 2.73
C ALA A 314 -15.37 -7.19 1.32
N ASP A 315 -15.86 -6.16 0.61
CA ASP A 315 -15.82 -6.20 -0.86
C ASP A 315 -14.36 -6.16 -1.23
N MET A 316 -13.90 -7.29 -1.73
CA MET A 316 -12.51 -7.51 -2.03
C MET A 316 -12.12 -6.84 -3.36
N GLY A 317 -13.07 -6.64 -4.29
CA GLY A 317 -12.82 -5.97 -5.57
C GLY A 317 -12.58 -4.46 -5.42
N LEU A 318 -13.54 -3.73 -4.86
CA LEU A 318 -13.43 -2.26 -4.73
C LEU A 318 -12.98 -1.81 -3.33
N GLY A 319 -13.54 -2.41 -2.28
CA GLY A 319 -13.37 -1.94 -0.90
C GLY A 319 -11.96 -2.15 -0.34
N VAL A 320 -11.47 -3.39 -0.32
CA VAL A 320 -10.23 -3.74 0.40
C VAL A 320 -8.98 -3.02 -0.11
N PRO A 321 -8.71 -2.82 -1.42
CA PRO A 321 -7.59 -1.98 -1.87
C PRO A 321 -7.62 -0.56 -1.30
N PHE A 322 -8.83 0.01 -1.17
CA PHE A 322 -9.05 1.33 -0.58
C PHE A 322 -8.89 1.30 0.94
N ASN A 323 -9.43 0.28 1.62
CA ASN A 323 -9.34 0.14 3.07
C ASN A 323 -7.90 -0.11 3.55
N ILE A 324 -7.09 -0.86 2.79
CA ILE A 324 -5.65 -1.03 3.06
C ILE A 324 -4.94 0.33 3.00
N ALA A 325 -5.12 1.08 1.90
CA ALA A 325 -4.50 2.39 1.74
C ALA A 325 -4.95 3.40 2.81
N SER A 326 -6.23 3.37 3.20
CA SER A 326 -6.82 4.24 4.21
C SER A 326 -6.25 3.99 5.61
N TYR A 327 -6.21 2.73 6.07
CA TYR A 327 -5.68 2.44 7.41
C TYR A 327 -4.15 2.44 7.48
N ALA A 328 -3.44 2.13 6.38
CA ALA A 328 -2.00 2.39 6.30
C ALA A 328 -1.71 3.89 6.43
N LEU A 329 -2.44 4.75 5.70
CA LEU A 329 -2.32 6.20 5.84
C LEU A 329 -2.65 6.69 7.26
N LEU A 330 -3.73 6.20 7.88
CA LEU A 330 -4.06 6.53 9.27
C LEU A 330 -2.94 6.15 10.24
N THR A 331 -2.33 4.98 10.06
CA THR A 331 -1.18 4.52 10.85
C THR A 331 0.01 5.47 10.69
N CYS A 332 0.33 5.86 9.45
CA CYS A 332 1.39 6.83 9.18
C CYS A 332 1.10 8.23 9.76
N MET A 333 -0.16 8.69 9.71
CA MET A 333 -0.57 9.98 10.28
C MET A 333 -0.48 9.98 11.81
N ILE A 334 -0.98 8.95 12.48
CA ILE A 334 -0.91 8.82 13.94
C ILE A 334 0.55 8.67 14.40
N ALA A 335 1.36 7.86 13.71
CA ALA A 335 2.79 7.73 13.97
C ALA A 335 3.49 9.10 13.88
N HIS A 336 3.23 9.85 12.80
CA HIS A 336 3.83 11.16 12.56
C HIS A 336 3.53 12.19 13.67
N VAL A 337 2.26 12.29 14.12
CA VAL A 337 1.88 13.24 15.19
C VAL A 337 2.28 12.77 16.59
N CYS A 338 2.75 11.53 16.72
CA CYS A 338 3.31 10.97 17.96
C CYS A 338 4.84 10.87 17.93
N ASP A 339 5.50 11.37 16.89
CA ASP A 339 6.95 11.28 16.66
C ASP A 339 7.49 9.82 16.67
N LEU A 340 6.64 8.89 16.21
CA LEU A 340 6.94 7.47 16.00
C LEU A 340 7.17 7.16 14.51
N VAL A 341 7.81 6.02 14.24
CA VAL A 341 7.93 5.46 12.88
C VAL A 341 6.71 4.56 12.58
N PRO A 342 6.12 4.58 11.37
CA PRO A 342 5.06 3.65 11.01
C PRO A 342 5.58 2.22 10.93
N GLY A 343 4.89 1.28 11.58
CA GLY A 343 5.14 -0.16 11.53
C GLY A 343 4.11 -0.92 10.70
N ASP A 344 3.84 -2.16 11.10
CA ASP A 344 2.97 -3.09 10.37
C ASP A 344 1.51 -2.63 10.31
N PHE A 345 0.88 -2.76 9.14
CA PHE A 345 -0.58 -2.74 9.00
C PHE A 345 -1.12 -4.17 8.82
N VAL A 346 -1.91 -4.64 9.79
CA VAL A 346 -2.49 -5.99 9.83
C VAL A 346 -3.99 -5.95 9.55
N HIS A 347 -4.40 -6.41 8.37
CA HIS A 347 -5.80 -6.39 7.95
C HIS A 347 -6.49 -7.74 8.22
N VAL A 348 -7.40 -7.76 9.21
CA VAL A 348 -8.19 -8.94 9.57
C VAL A 348 -9.57 -8.86 8.92
N LEU A 349 -9.93 -9.90 8.17
CA LEU A 349 -11.17 -9.93 7.37
C LEU A 349 -12.19 -10.93 7.94
N GLY A 350 -13.46 -10.50 8.01
CA GLY A 350 -14.62 -11.34 8.33
C GLY A 350 -15.21 -12.00 7.08
N ASP A 351 -16.44 -11.62 6.69
CA ASP A 351 -17.02 -12.05 5.41
C ASP A 351 -16.40 -11.24 4.27
N ALA A 352 -15.21 -11.66 3.88
CA ALA A 352 -14.57 -11.24 2.65
C ALA A 352 -15.26 -11.94 1.47
N HIS A 353 -15.64 -11.17 0.44
CA HIS A 353 -16.46 -11.63 -0.67
C HIS A 353 -16.16 -10.89 -1.99
N VAL A 354 -16.72 -11.40 -3.09
CA VAL A 354 -16.67 -10.79 -4.42
C VAL A 354 -18.07 -10.87 -5.02
N TYR A 355 -18.39 -9.87 -5.84
CA TYR A 355 -19.64 -9.88 -6.59
C TYR A 355 -19.45 -10.69 -7.88
N SER A 356 -20.48 -11.47 -8.25
CA SER A 356 -20.52 -12.24 -9.50
C SER A 356 -20.13 -11.41 -10.74
N THR A 357 -20.46 -10.11 -10.72
CA THR A 357 -20.15 -9.11 -11.75
C THR A 357 -18.67 -8.73 -11.85
N HIS A 358 -17.86 -8.98 -10.81
CA HIS A 358 -16.44 -8.63 -10.78
C HIS A 358 -15.53 -9.77 -11.27
N VAL A 359 -15.93 -11.04 -11.12
CA VAL A 359 -15.07 -12.23 -11.32
C VAL A 359 -14.20 -12.15 -12.58
N ARG A 360 -14.74 -11.73 -13.72
CA ARG A 360 -13.99 -11.58 -14.97
C ARG A 360 -12.96 -10.43 -14.94
N PRO A 361 -13.33 -9.15 -14.66
CA PRO A 361 -12.39 -8.07 -14.36
C PRO A 361 -11.24 -8.45 -13.42
N LEU A 362 -11.50 -9.33 -12.46
CA LEU A 362 -10.52 -9.80 -11.48
C LEU A 362 -9.60 -10.90 -12.04
N GLN A 363 -10.12 -11.83 -12.86
CA GLN A 363 -9.32 -12.78 -13.63
C GLN A 363 -8.38 -12.08 -14.63
N ASP A 364 -8.87 -11.04 -15.33
CA ASP A 364 -8.08 -10.19 -16.23
C ASP A 364 -6.93 -9.46 -15.49
N GLN A 365 -7.04 -9.31 -14.16
CA GLN A 365 -5.96 -8.79 -13.33
C GLN A 365 -4.94 -9.84 -12.92
N LEU A 366 -5.34 -11.06 -12.58
CA LEU A 366 -4.42 -12.11 -12.11
C LEU A 366 -3.27 -12.40 -13.10
N GLN A 367 -3.45 -12.03 -14.37
CA GLN A 367 -2.44 -12.12 -15.43
C GLN A 367 -1.39 -11.00 -15.39
N LYS A 368 -1.53 -10.00 -14.52
CA LYS A 368 -0.65 -8.83 -14.38
C LYS A 368 0.29 -9.05 -13.19
N LEU A 369 1.58 -8.84 -13.40
CA LEU A 369 2.57 -8.96 -12.32
C LEU A 369 2.50 -7.72 -11.40
N PRO A 370 2.72 -7.87 -10.08
CA PRO A 370 2.92 -6.73 -9.21
C PRO A 370 4.04 -5.81 -9.71
N LYS A 371 3.91 -4.53 -9.36
CA LYS A 371 4.93 -3.51 -9.57
C LYS A 371 5.36 -2.96 -8.21
N PRO A 372 6.59 -2.41 -8.09
CA PRO A 372 7.08 -1.84 -6.84
C PRO A 372 6.10 -0.86 -6.20
N PHE A 373 6.04 -0.85 -4.88
CA PHE A 373 5.14 0.02 -4.15
C PHE A 373 5.60 1.49 -4.21
N PRO A 374 4.66 2.44 -4.20
CA PRO A 374 4.99 3.85 -4.05
C PRO A 374 5.54 4.14 -2.65
N THR A 375 6.19 5.29 -2.49
CA THR A 375 6.59 5.82 -1.18
C THR A 375 5.71 7.02 -0.83
N LEU A 376 5.07 6.98 0.34
CA LEU A 376 4.34 8.11 0.90
C LEU A 376 5.31 9.09 1.57
N LYS A 377 5.14 10.39 1.31
CA LYS A 377 5.70 11.47 2.14
C LYS A 377 4.56 12.23 2.80
N ILE A 378 4.82 12.70 4.02
CA ILE A 378 3.92 13.52 4.83
C ILE A 378 4.63 14.85 5.13
N ASN A 379 3.90 15.97 5.08
CA ASN A 379 4.42 17.28 5.47
C ASN A 379 4.97 17.25 6.92
N PRO A 380 6.28 17.49 7.15
CA PRO A 380 6.90 17.34 8.47
C PRO A 380 6.48 18.40 9.50
N GLU A 381 5.82 19.49 9.07
CA GLU A 381 5.34 20.55 9.94
C GLU A 381 4.02 20.21 10.67
N LYS A 382 3.32 19.13 10.26
CA LYS A 382 1.96 18.82 10.71
C LYS A 382 1.92 17.95 11.97
N LYS A 383 1.97 18.62 13.14
CA LYS A 383 2.01 17.97 14.47
C LYS A 383 0.65 17.77 15.17
N ASP A 384 -0.46 18.09 14.51
CA ASP A 384 -1.82 17.81 14.99
C ASP A 384 -2.65 17.09 13.90
N ILE A 385 -3.27 15.97 14.27
CA ILE A 385 -4.10 15.12 13.42
C ILE A 385 -5.26 15.90 12.77
N ASN A 386 -5.75 16.95 13.43
CA ASN A 386 -6.85 17.79 12.94
C ASN A 386 -6.41 18.82 11.87
N THR A 387 -5.09 18.99 11.65
CA THR A 387 -4.54 20.06 10.78
C THR A 387 -4.11 19.59 9.39
N PHE A 388 -4.19 18.30 9.11
CA PHE A 388 -3.86 17.74 7.80
C PHE A 388 -4.87 18.13 6.73
N VAL A 389 -4.36 18.42 5.52
CA VAL A 389 -5.13 18.64 4.30
C VAL A 389 -4.57 17.76 3.19
N ALA A 390 -5.34 17.54 2.11
CA ALA A 390 -4.92 16.64 1.03
C ALA A 390 -3.59 17.01 0.35
N GLY A 391 -3.16 18.27 0.46
CA GLY A 391 -1.85 18.75 -0.03
C GLY A 391 -0.64 18.39 0.84
N ASP A 392 -0.84 17.86 2.06
CA ASP A 392 0.25 17.43 2.95
C ASP A 392 0.80 16.04 2.59
N PHE A 393 0.23 15.36 1.58
CA PHE A 393 0.51 13.96 1.25
C PHE A 393 0.99 13.79 -0.20
N GLU A 394 2.26 13.44 -0.39
CA GLU A 394 2.84 13.14 -1.71
C GLU A 394 3.03 11.62 -1.85
N LEU A 395 2.49 11.02 -2.91
CA LEU A 395 2.66 9.59 -3.21
C LEU A 395 3.67 9.42 -4.36
N THR A 396 4.96 9.31 -4.04
CA THR A 396 6.02 9.21 -5.04
C THR A 396 6.14 7.81 -5.64
N GLY A 397 6.50 7.74 -6.92
CA GLY A 397 6.76 6.48 -7.62
C GLY A 397 5.52 5.71 -8.10
N TYR A 398 4.30 6.17 -7.81
CA TYR A 398 3.06 5.41 -8.09
C TYR A 398 2.80 5.17 -9.57
N ASN A 399 3.25 4.00 -10.06
CA ASN A 399 3.12 3.53 -11.44
C ASN A 399 2.23 2.27 -11.50
N PRO A 400 0.93 2.34 -11.17
CA PRO A 400 0.04 1.17 -11.19
C PRO A 400 -0.14 0.60 -12.62
N HIS A 401 -0.83 -0.53 -12.73
CA HIS A 401 -1.39 -0.97 -14.02
C HIS A 401 -2.57 -0.09 -14.45
N GLN A 402 -2.96 -0.19 -15.73
CA GLN A 402 -4.15 0.50 -16.24
C GLN A 402 -5.39 0.15 -15.40
N LYS A 403 -6.20 1.18 -15.09
CA LYS A 403 -7.52 1.03 -14.43
C LYS A 403 -8.33 -0.06 -15.15
N ILE A 404 -8.75 -1.06 -14.39
CA ILE A 404 -9.83 -1.97 -14.77
C ILE A 404 -11.14 -1.36 -14.24
N GLU A 405 -12.29 -1.70 -14.84
CA GLU A 405 -13.58 -1.18 -14.40
C GLU A 405 -14.43 -2.28 -13.77
N MET A 406 -14.98 -1.98 -12.60
CA MET A 406 -15.95 -2.83 -11.91
C MET A 406 -17.13 -1.98 -11.45
N LYS A 407 -18.33 -2.52 -11.64
CA LYS A 407 -19.56 -1.88 -11.17
C LYS A 407 -19.81 -2.29 -9.73
N MET A 408 -20.10 -1.32 -8.90
CA MET A 408 -20.53 -1.52 -7.52
C MET A 408 -21.85 -2.31 -7.47
N ALA A 409 -22.04 -3.09 -6.42
CA ALA A 409 -23.35 -3.65 -6.06
C ALA A 409 -24.07 -2.69 -5.09
N VAL A 410 -25.39 -2.56 -5.23
CA VAL A 410 -26.22 -1.55 -4.56
C VAL A 410 -27.29 -2.23 -3.74
#